data_AF-A0A524L2Z3-F1
#
_entry.id   AF-A0A524L2Z3-F1
#
_cell.length_a   1.000
_cell.length_b   1.000
_cell.length_c   1.000
_cell.angle_alpha   90.00
_cell.angle_beta   90.00
_cell.angle_gamma   90.00
#
_symmetry.space_group_name_H-M   'P 1'
#
loop_
_entity.id
_entity.type
_entity.pdbx_description
1 polymer ?
#
loop_
_entity_poly.entity_id
_entity_poly.type
_entity_poly.pdbx_seq_one_letter_code
_entity_poly.pdbx_strand_id
1 'polypeptide(L)'
;MKKFDPLNISARQLRLNKADKHFYNAKGVKKADGCKFKEAAEYFTKAIELMPKDYLSYFNRATVKINLGDIPGAKLDFALSERFK
;
A
#
# COMPACT_ATOMS: atom_id res chain seq x y z
N MET A 1 -8.07 -13.09 20.48
CA MET A 1 -7.87 -12.46 19.16
C MET A 1 -6.84 -13.26 18.38
N LYS A 2 -7.20 -13.85 17.23
CA LYS A 2 -6.22 -14.52 16.36
C LYS A 2 -5.35 -13.43 15.74
N LYS A 3 -4.06 -13.38 16.10
CA LYS A 3 -3.09 -12.48 15.47
C LYS A 3 -3.03 -12.84 13.98
N PHE A 4 -3.14 -11.84 13.12
CA PHE A 4 -2.90 -11.98 11.69
C PHE A 4 -1.44 -12.44 11.52
N ASP A 5 -1.25 -13.71 11.16
CA ASP A 5 0.06 -14.25 10.81
C ASP A 5 0.12 -14.39 9.28
N PRO A 6 0.78 -13.45 8.58
CA PRO A 6 0.91 -13.52 7.13
C PRO A 6 1.70 -14.74 6.65
N LEU A 7 2.32 -15.52 7.55
CA LEU A 7 3.01 -16.78 7.23
C LEU A 7 2.08 -18.01 7.27
N ASN A 8 0.84 -17.88 7.75
CA ASN A 8 -0.12 -18.98 7.83
C ASN A 8 -1.25 -18.86 6.78
N ILE A 9 -0.90 -18.43 5.57
CA ILE A 9 -1.81 -18.41 4.42
C ILE A 9 -1.31 -19.37 3.34
N SER A 10 -2.24 -20.06 2.68
CA SER A 10 -1.88 -21.02 1.63
C SER A 10 -1.17 -20.33 0.46
N ALA A 11 -0.34 -21.07 -0.29
CA ALA A 11 0.29 -20.57 -1.51
C ALA A 11 -0.72 -20.08 -2.56
N ARG A 12 -1.96 -20.58 -2.53
CA ARG A 12 -3.06 -20.07 -3.35
C ARG A 12 -3.52 -18.70 -2.85
N GLN A 13 -3.78 -18.56 -1.56
CA GLN A 13 -4.21 -17.29 -0.96
C GLN A 13 -3.14 -16.21 -1.12
N LEU A 14 -1.87 -16.54 -0.92
CA LEU A 14 -0.76 -15.60 -1.14
C LEU A 14 -0.73 -15.09 -2.59
N ARG A 15 -0.97 -15.97 -3.57
CA ARG A 15 -1.06 -15.59 -4.98
C ARG A 15 -2.22 -14.65 -5.25
N LEU A 16 -3.40 -14.91 -4.67
CA LEU A 16 -4.57 -14.04 -4.77
C LEU A 16 -4.28 -12.66 -4.15
N ASN A 17 -3.78 -12.64 -2.91
CA ASN A 17 -3.41 -11.39 -2.23
C ASN A 17 -2.40 -10.58 -3.05
N LYS A 18 -1.40 -11.23 -3.65
CA LYS A 18 -0.43 -10.56 -4.51
C LYS A 18 -1.10 -9.95 -5.74
N ALA A 19 -1.97 -10.69 -6.42
CA ALA A 19 -2.71 -10.20 -7.58
C ALA A 19 -3.62 -9.00 -7.21
N ASP A 20 -4.40 -9.12 -6.14
CA ASP A 20 -5.29 -8.07 -5.65
C ASP A 20 -4.51 -6.83 -5.22
N LYS A 21 -3.37 -7.01 -4.56
CA LYS A 21 -2.46 -5.92 -4.20
C LYS A 21 -1.98 -5.18 -5.44
N HIS A 22 -1.55 -5.89 -6.48
CA HIS A 22 -1.14 -5.26 -7.75
C HIS A 22 -2.29 -4.49 -8.40
N PHE A 23 -3.51 -5.05 -8.38
CA PHE A 23 -4.70 -4.39 -8.88
C PHE A 23 -5.00 -3.08 -8.14
N TYR A 24 -5.00 -3.10 -6.80
CA TYR A 24 -5.22 -1.90 -6.00
C TYR A 24 -4.11 -0.87 -6.17
N ASN A 25 -2.84 -1.29 -6.24
CA ASN A 25 -1.74 -0.37 -6.52
C ASN A 25 -1.92 0.33 -7.88
N ALA A 26 -2.29 -0.40 -8.93
CA ALA A 26 -2.55 0.17 -10.25
C ALA A 26 -3.74 1.16 -10.24
N LYS A 27 -4.81 0.88 -9.48
CA LYS A 27 -5.92 1.82 -9.28
C LYS A 27 -5.47 3.08 -8.54
N GLY A 28 -4.64 2.93 -7.51
CA GLY A 28 -4.06 4.03 -6.75
C GLY A 28 -3.22 4.96 -7.63
N VAL A 29 -2.33 4.40 -8.45
CA VAL A 29 -1.53 5.15 -9.43
C VAL A 29 -2.44 5.92 -10.39
N LYS A 30 -3.43 5.27 -11.00
CA LYS A 30 -4.38 5.94 -11.91
C LYS A 30 -5.14 7.10 -11.24
N LYS A 31 -5.46 6.99 -9.95
CA LYS A 31 -6.08 8.09 -9.19
C LYS A 31 -5.09 9.21 -8.89
N ALA A 32 -3.85 8.87 -8.55
CA ALA A 32 -2.78 9.84 -8.33
C ALA A 32 -2.48 10.65 -9.60
N ASP A 33 -2.42 9.99 -10.77
CA ASP A 33 -2.24 10.65 -12.08
C ASP A 33 -3.36 11.65 -12.38
N GLY A 34 -4.57 11.37 -11.88
CA GLY A 34 -5.73 12.28 -11.96
C GLY A 34 -5.82 13.30 -10.82
N CYS A 35 -4.75 13.49 -10.03
CA CYS A 35 -4.70 14.35 -8.84
C CYS A 35 -5.73 14.03 -7.75
N LYS A 36 -6.34 12.84 -7.78
CA LYS A 36 -7.32 12.35 -6.78
C LYS A 36 -6.58 11.69 -5.62
N PHE A 37 -5.77 12.48 -4.91
CA PHE A 37 -4.80 11.95 -3.94
C PHE A 37 -5.43 11.23 -2.74
N LYS A 38 -6.59 11.69 -2.26
CA LYS A 38 -7.33 11.00 -1.17
C LYS A 38 -7.75 9.58 -1.60
N GLU A 39 -8.39 9.47 -2.76
CA GLU A 39 -8.79 8.18 -3.33
C GLU A 39 -7.59 7.29 -3.63
N ALA A 40 -6.48 7.87 -4.10
CA ALA A 40 -5.23 7.14 -4.33
C ALA A 40 -4.69 6.52 -3.02
N ALA A 41 -4.66 7.29 -1.93
CA ALA A 41 -4.20 6.84 -0.62
C ALA A 41 -5.05 5.68 -0.06
N GLU A 42 -6.36 5.68 -0.31
CA GLU A 42 -7.26 4.57 0.07
C GLU A 42 -6.91 3.29 -0.69
N TYR A 43 -6.64 3.38 -2.00
CA TYR A 43 -6.24 2.22 -2.78
C TYR A 43 -4.88 1.65 -2.37
N PHE A 44 -3.90 2.51 -2.08
CA PHE A 44 -2.62 2.04 -1.54
C PHE A 44 -2.77 1.42 -0.14
N THR A 45 -3.72 1.91 0.66
CA THR A 45 -4.02 1.30 1.97
C THR A 45 -4.57 -0.12 1.81
N LYS A 46 -5.50 -0.35 0.86
CA LYS A 46 -5.98 -1.71 0.54
C LYS A 46 -4.83 -2.62 0.04
N ALA A 47 -3.93 -2.08 -0.76
CA ALA A 47 -2.74 -2.82 -1.22
C ALA A 47 -1.85 -3.25 -0.03
N ILE A 48 -1.64 -2.36 0.94
CA ILE A 48 -0.90 -2.63 2.18
C ILE A 48 -1.62 -3.66 3.06
N GLU A 49 -2.94 -3.60 3.20
CA GLU A 49 -3.70 -4.58 3.99
C GLU A 49 -3.53 -6.01 3.46
N LEU A 50 -3.47 -6.18 2.13
CA LEU A 50 -3.27 -7.47 1.49
C LEU A 50 -1.83 -7.98 1.61
N MET A 51 -0.86 -7.07 1.51
CA MET A 51 0.57 -7.36 1.63
C MET A 51 1.26 -6.30 2.51
N PRO A 52 1.27 -6.47 3.85
CA PRO A 52 1.76 -5.45 4.78
C PRO A 52 3.27 -5.18 4.74
N LYS A 53 4.01 -5.92 3.92
CA LYS A 53 5.46 -5.75 3.71
C LYS A 53 5.78 -5.38 2.25
N ASP A 54 4.80 -4.89 1.50
CA ASP A 54 5.03 -4.43 0.12
C ASP A 54 5.57 -3.00 0.13
N TYR A 55 6.89 -2.85 -0.06
CA TYR A 55 7.54 -1.54 -0.03
C TYR A 55 6.93 -0.55 -1.03
N LEU A 56 6.55 -1.03 -2.22
CA LEU A 56 6.06 -0.18 -3.29
C LEU A 56 4.72 0.48 -2.94
N SER A 57 3.81 -0.22 -2.27
CA SER A 57 2.54 0.34 -1.83
C SER A 57 2.74 1.43 -0.76
N TYR A 58 3.72 1.29 0.12
CA TYR A 58 4.12 2.34 1.06
C TYR A 58 4.73 3.54 0.36
N PHE A 59 5.68 3.32 -0.56
CA PHE A 59 6.29 4.39 -1.35
C PHE A 59 5.25 5.21 -2.10
N ASN A 60 4.31 4.55 -2.77
CA ASN A 60 3.26 5.24 -3.53
C ASN A 60 2.30 6.01 -2.61
N ARG A 61 1.94 5.45 -1.44
CA ARG A 61 1.12 6.16 -0.45
C ARG A 61 1.83 7.38 0.13
N ALA A 62 3.13 7.29 0.39
CA ALA A 62 3.94 8.40 0.86
C ALA A 62 3.91 9.57 -0.13
N THR A 63 4.11 9.29 -1.42
CA THR A 63 4.09 10.30 -2.49
C THR A 63 2.75 11.04 -2.56
N VAL A 64 1.62 10.34 -2.46
CA VAL A 64 0.31 11.02 -2.47
C VAL A 64 0.01 11.74 -1.15
N LYS A 65 0.54 11.28 -0.01
CA LYS A 65 0.42 11.99 1.27
C LYS A 65 1.17 13.32 1.28
N ILE A 66 2.30 13.43 0.57
CA ILE A 66 2.96 14.74 0.35
C ILE A 66 1.99 15.71 -0.32
N ASN A 67 1.32 15.27 -1.40
CA ASN A 67 0.36 16.09 -2.14
C ASN A 67 -0.87 16.47 -1.31
N LEU A 68 -1.21 15.66 -0.29
CA LEU A 68 -2.28 15.95 0.67
C LEU A 68 -1.83 16.86 1.84
N GLY A 69 -0.54 17.19 1.94
CA GLY A 69 0.03 17.93 3.07
C GLY A 69 0.25 17.08 4.33
N ASP A 70 0.02 15.77 4.28
CA ASP A 70 0.32 14.83 5.38
C ASP A 70 1.80 14.45 5.36
N ILE A 71 2.66 15.43 5.66
CA ILE A 71 4.11 15.25 5.71
C ILE A 71 4.54 14.24 6.78
N PRO A 72 3.97 14.23 8.02
CA PRO A 72 4.31 13.22 9.01
C PRO A 72 3.97 11.81 8.52
N GLY A 73 2.78 11.61 7.96
CA GLY A 73 2.36 10.32 7.42
C GLY A 73 3.20 9.87 6.23
N ALA A 74 3.64 10.78 5.36
CA ALA A 74 4.53 10.47 4.26
C ALA A 74 5.91 9.99 4.73
N LYS A 75 6.50 10.67 5.72
CA LYS A 75 7.79 10.26 6.31
C LYS A 75 7.72 8.86 6.92
N LEU A 76 6.64 8.56 7.64
CA LEU A 76 6.42 7.22 8.20
C LEU A 76 6.32 6.15 7.10
N ASP A 77 5.55 6.43 6.04
CA ASP A 77 5.40 5.49 4.93
C ASP A 77 6.72 5.30 4.15
N PHE A 78 7.54 6.34 3.96
CA PHE A 78 8.87 6.16 3.37
C PHE A 78 9.79 5.30 4.23
N ALA A 79 9.83 5.52 5.55
CA ALA A 79 10.63 4.70 6.45
C ALA A 79 10.20 3.22 6.40
N LEU A 80 8.89 2.96 6.30
CA LEU A 80 8.37 1.61 6.10
C LEU A 80 8.76 1.03 4.73
N SER A 81 8.68 1.83 3.67
CA SER A 81 9.13 1.42 2.34
C SER A 81 10.61 1.02 2.35
N GLU A 82 11.50 1.83 2.93
CA GLU A 82 12.93 1.50 3.02
C GLU A 82 13.18 0.22 3.83
N ARG A 83 12.44 0.04 4.93
CA ARG A 83 12.52 -1.16 5.75
C ARG A 83 12.10 -2.45 5.03
N PHE A 84 11.18 -2.36 4.07
CA PHE A 84 10.62 -3.52 3.36
C PHE A 84 11.18 -3.74 1.95
N LYS A 85 12.15 -2.93 1.54
CA LYS A 85 12.87 -3.06 0.27
C LYS A 85 13.76 -4.31 0.27
#